data_AF-A0A7C4S9N1-F1
#
_entry.id   AF-A0A7C4S9N1-F1
#
_cell.length_a   1.000
_cell.length_b   1.000
_cell.length_c   1.000
_cell.angle_alpha   90.00
_cell.angle_beta   90.00
_cell.angle_gamma   90.00
#
_symmetry.space_group_name_H-M   'P 1'
#
loop_
_entity.id
_entity.type
_entity.pdbx_description
1 polymer ?
#
loop_
_entity_poly.entity_id
_entity_poly.type
_entity_poly.pdbx_seq_one_letter_code
_entity_poly.pdbx_strand_id
1 'polypeptide(L)'
;MSHVETKIIDEVAKILYENYVKEKSYSIIDRLSRVTNKELAVSALYEALRGIRNEEERAKFKEFIDIITEKLEKNDIYQIKLLALKALSGGG
;
A
#
# COMPACT_ATOMS: atom_id res chain seq x y z
N MET A 1 -13.50 10.81 5.71
CA MET A 1 -12.93 10.16 4.51
C MET A 1 -13.89 10.34 3.37
N SER A 2 -13.41 10.87 2.25
CA SER A 2 -14.20 10.90 1.03
C SER A 2 -14.37 9.46 0.50
N HIS A 3 -15.47 9.19 -0.19
CA HIS A 3 -15.75 7.87 -0.77
C HIS A 3 -14.67 7.42 -1.77
N VAL A 4 -13.95 8.39 -2.35
CA VAL A 4 -12.83 8.18 -3.28
C VAL A 4 -11.59 7.64 -2.56
N GLU A 5 -11.27 8.16 -1.39
CA GLU A 5 -10.10 7.73 -0.61
C GLU A 5 -10.22 6.29 -0.13
N THR A 6 -11.42 5.88 0.28
CA THR A 6 -11.67 4.48 0.66
C THR A 6 -11.38 3.54 -0.51
N LYS A 7 -11.87 3.86 -1.71
CA LYS A 7 -11.65 3.04 -2.92
C LYS A 7 -10.18 2.95 -3.30
N ILE A 8 -9.43 4.05 -3.23
CA ILE A 8 -7.99 4.03 -3.52
C ILE A 8 -7.25 3.11 -2.53
N ILE A 9 -7.58 3.21 -1.24
CA ILE A 9 -6.98 2.36 -0.20
C ILE A 9 -7.31 0.88 -0.45
N ASP A 10 -8.56 0.56 -0.81
CA ASP A 10 -8.98 -0.81 -1.10
C ASP A 10 -8.24 -1.39 -2.32
N GLU A 11 -8.12 -0.61 -3.38
CA GLU A 11 -7.37 -1.01 -4.58
C GLU A 11 -5.89 -1.25 -4.29
N VAL A 12 -5.23 -0.38 -3.53
CA VAL A 12 -3.83 -0.58 -3.11
C VAL A 12 -3.70 -1.84 -2.24
N ALA A 13 -4.60 -2.04 -1.29
CA ALA A 13 -4.60 -3.23 -0.44
C ALA A 13 -4.80 -4.51 -1.25
N LYS A 14 -5.65 -4.49 -2.27
CA LYS A 14 -5.88 -5.61 -3.19
C LYS A 14 -4.64 -5.93 -4.03
N ILE A 15 -3.98 -4.92 -4.59
CA ILE A 15 -2.73 -5.11 -5.35
C ILE A 15 -1.64 -5.69 -4.45
N LEU A 16 -1.53 -5.19 -3.21
CA LEU A 16 -0.61 -5.75 -2.20
C LEU A 16 -0.96 -7.20 -1.86
N TYR A 17 -2.24 -7.53 -1.73
CA TYR A 17 -2.68 -8.89 -1.45
C TYR A 17 -2.26 -9.85 -2.58
N GLU A 18 -2.62 -9.55 -3.83
CA GLU A 18 -2.37 -10.42 -4.98
C GLU A 18 -0.88 -10.60 -5.24
N ASN A 19 -0.06 -9.55 -5.10
CA ASN A 19 1.36 -9.60 -5.43
C ASN A 19 2.26 -10.09 -4.28
N TYR A 20 1.81 -9.97 -3.02
CA TYR A 20 2.65 -10.26 -1.84
C TYR A 20 2.03 -11.29 -0.90
N VAL A 21 0.80 -11.07 -0.43
CA VAL A 21 0.17 -11.94 0.58
C VAL A 21 -0.15 -13.32 0.03
N LYS A 22 -0.77 -13.38 -1.16
CA LYS A 22 -1.16 -14.62 -1.84
C LYS A 22 0.05 -15.50 -2.17
N GLU A 23 1.14 -14.86 -2.57
CA GLU A 23 2.44 -15.49 -2.85
C GLU A 23 3.27 -15.78 -1.59
N LYS A 24 2.71 -15.57 -0.39
CA LYS A 24 3.38 -15.76 0.92
C LYS A 24 4.66 -14.93 1.10
N SER A 25 4.79 -13.83 0.37
CA SER A 25 5.89 -12.87 0.45
C SER A 25 5.54 -11.72 1.39
N TYR A 26 5.72 -11.93 2.69
CA TYR A 26 5.23 -10.98 3.72
C TYR A 26 6.21 -9.85 4.07
N SER A 27 7.43 -9.81 3.52
CA SER A 27 8.46 -8.84 3.92
C SER A 27 8.00 -7.38 3.74
N ILE A 28 7.35 -7.08 2.62
CA ILE A 28 6.78 -5.75 2.34
C ILE A 28 5.62 -5.43 3.29
N ILE A 29 4.75 -6.40 3.54
CA ILE A 29 3.58 -6.23 4.41
C ILE A 29 4.02 -5.99 5.86
N ASP A 30 5.01 -6.75 6.35
CA ASP A 30 5.58 -6.56 7.69
C ASP A 30 6.23 -5.19 7.82
N ARG A 31 7.00 -4.74 6.81
CA ARG A 31 7.58 -3.38 6.79
C ARG A 31 6.51 -2.31 6.84
N LEU A 32 5.46 -2.40 6.01
CA LEU A 32 4.33 -1.47 6.02
C LEU A 32 3.59 -1.46 7.37
N SER A 33 3.47 -2.59 8.05
CA SER A 33 2.84 -2.65 9.38
C SER A 33 3.64 -1.94 10.48
N ARG A 34 4.97 -1.87 10.32
CA ARG A 34 5.91 -1.34 11.30
C ARG A 34 6.37 0.09 11.04
N VAL A 35 5.88 0.75 9.98
CA VAL A 35 6.30 2.11 9.67
C VAL A 35 6.02 3.06 10.84
N THR A 36 6.96 3.97 11.09
CA THR A 36 6.90 4.95 12.20
C THR A 36 6.90 6.40 11.71
N ASN A 37 7.11 6.62 10.41
CA ASN A 37 7.10 7.94 9.79
C ASN A 37 6.73 7.84 8.30
N LYS A 38 6.43 9.00 7.70
CA LYS A 38 6.07 9.13 6.29
C LYS A 38 7.14 8.60 5.34
N GLU A 39 8.41 8.90 5.59
CA GLU A 39 9.53 8.52 4.70
C GLU A 39 9.67 7.00 4.59
N LEU A 40 9.57 6.28 5.71
CA LEU A 40 9.60 4.83 5.74
C LEU A 40 8.37 4.22 5.05
N ALA A 41 7.20 4.83 5.20
CA ALA A 41 5.99 4.41 4.48
C ALA A 41 6.13 4.57 2.97
N VAL A 42 6.55 5.74 2.52
CA VAL A 42 6.79 6.04 1.10
C VAL A 42 7.82 5.05 0.54
N SER A 43 8.94 4.85 1.25
CA SER A 43 9.98 3.91 0.84
C SER A 43 9.45 2.49 0.69
N ALA A 44 8.68 1.98 1.66
CA ALA A 44 8.11 0.64 1.60
C ALA A 44 7.10 0.48 0.46
N LEU A 45 6.28 1.50 0.17
CA LEU A 45 5.34 1.50 -0.95
C LEU A 45 6.06 1.49 -2.31
N TYR A 46 7.11 2.30 -2.49
CA TYR A 46 7.87 2.28 -3.75
C TYR A 46 8.73 1.02 -3.90
N GLU A 47 9.14 0.38 -2.80
CA GLU A 47 9.74 -0.95 -2.86
C GLU A 47 8.70 -1.99 -3.31
N ALA A 48 7.47 -1.92 -2.78
CA ALA A 48 6.36 -2.74 -3.24
C ALA A 48 6.05 -2.51 -4.73
N LEU A 49 6.11 -1.26 -5.21
CA LEU A 49 5.92 -0.95 -6.63
C LEU A 49 6.92 -1.68 -7.52
N ARG A 50 8.20 -1.76 -7.10
CA ARG A 50 9.27 -2.43 -7.89
C ARG A 50 9.09 -3.94 -7.98
N GLY A 51 8.46 -4.56 -6.99
CA GLY A 51 8.21 -6.00 -7.00
C GLY A 51 7.00 -6.44 -7.83
N ILE A 52 6.13 -5.50 -8.25
CA ILE A 52 4.97 -5.81 -9.12
C ILE A 52 5.46 -6.06 -10.55
N ARG A 53 5.15 -7.26 -11.07
CA ARG A 53 5.58 -7.71 -12.40
C ARG A 53 4.65 -7.27 -13.52
N ASN A 54 3.35 -7.23 -13.25
CA ASN A 54 2.35 -6.81 -14.21
C ASN A 54 2.47 -5.29 -14.43
N GLU A 55 2.69 -4.85 -15.68
CA GLU A 55 2.95 -3.45 -15.98
C GLU A 55 1.75 -2.54 -15.76
N GLU A 56 0.54 -3.03 -16.05
CA GLU A 56 -0.72 -2.30 -15.86
C GLU A 56 -1.01 -2.14 -14.37
N GLU A 57 -0.89 -3.22 -13.59
CA GLU A 57 -1.05 -3.14 -12.13
C GLU A 57 0.01 -2.23 -11.50
N ARG A 58 1.25 -2.29 -11.97
CA ARG A 58 2.33 -1.43 -11.49
C ARG A 58 2.04 0.04 -11.78
N ALA A 59 1.56 0.37 -12.98
CA ALA A 59 1.18 1.73 -13.32
C ALA A 59 0.02 2.24 -12.44
N LYS A 60 -1.02 1.41 -12.28
CA LYS A 60 -2.18 1.71 -11.41
C LYS A 60 -1.76 1.88 -9.95
N PHE A 61 -0.91 1.00 -9.44
CA PHE A 61 -0.37 1.06 -8.09
C PHE A 61 0.42 2.35 -7.87
N LYS A 62 1.26 2.74 -8.86
CA LYS A 62 2.03 3.99 -8.80
C LYS A 62 1.11 5.20 -8.65
N GLU A 63 0.08 5.31 -9.49
CA GLU A 63 -0.89 6.41 -9.43
C GLU A 63 -1.53 6.52 -8.04
N PHE A 64 -1.94 5.38 -7.47
CA PHE A 64 -2.57 5.37 -6.15
C PHE A 64 -1.62 5.69 -5.00
N ILE A 65 -0.38 5.17 -5.02
CA ILE A 65 0.59 5.51 -3.98
C ILE A 65 1.03 6.97 -4.09
N ASP A 66 1.11 7.56 -5.29
CA ASP A 66 1.41 8.98 -5.47
C ASP A 66 0.31 9.82 -4.78
N ILE A 67 -0.97 9.51 -5.03
CA ILE A 67 -2.10 10.19 -4.37
C ILE A 67 -2.06 10.02 -2.84
N ILE A 68 -1.78 8.81 -2.34
CA ILE A 68 -1.70 8.53 -0.89
C ILE A 68 -0.53 9.30 -0.27
N THR A 69 0.62 9.33 -0.92
CA THR A 69 1.85 9.92 -0.37
C THR A 69 1.86 11.44 -0.41
N GLU A 70 1.22 12.07 -1.40
CA GLU A 70 0.97 13.51 -1.45
C GLU A 70 0.09 13.95 -0.28
N LYS A 71 -0.95 13.17 0.02
CA LYS A 71 -1.89 13.45 1.11
C LYS A 71 -1.41 13.04 2.49
N LEU A 72 -0.40 12.17 2.57
CA LEU A 72 0.11 11.71 3.87
C LEU A 72 0.71 12.88 4.63
N GLU A 73 0.06 13.33 5.69
CA GLU A 73 0.70 14.24 6.63
C GLU A 73 1.68 13.48 7.54
N LYS A 74 2.53 14.22 8.25
CA LYS A 74 3.58 13.65 9.12
C LYS A 74 3.03 12.67 10.17
N ASN A 75 1.74 12.76 10.49
CA ASN A 75 1.02 11.96 11.49
C ASN A 75 0.08 10.88 10.90
N ASP A 76 -0.09 10.79 9.58
CA ASP A 76 -1.08 9.88 8.93
C ASP A 76 -0.56 8.45 8.68
N ILE A 77 0.41 8.01 9.48
CA ILE A 77 1.02 6.68 9.42
C ILE A 77 -0.04 5.57 9.62
N TYR A 78 -1.12 5.88 10.33
CA TYR A 78 -2.22 4.95 10.58
C TYR A 78 -2.83 4.41 9.28
N GLN A 79 -2.95 5.23 8.23
CA GLN A 79 -3.53 4.79 6.96
C GLN A 79 -2.66 3.71 6.27
N ILE A 80 -1.34 3.81 6.41
CA ILE A 80 -0.40 2.84 5.85
C ILE A 80 -0.45 1.52 6.60
N LYS A 81 -0.60 1.57 7.92
CA LYS A 81 -0.82 0.38 8.73
C LYS A 81 -2.15 -0.29 8.39
N LEU A 82 -3.19 0.51 8.14
CA LEU A 82 -4.49 0.02 7.69
C LEU A 82 -4.38 -0.68 6.32
N LEU A 83 -3.57 -0.16 5.39
CA LEU A 83 -3.29 -0.83 4.11
C LEU A 83 -2.69 -2.22 4.31
N ALA A 84 -1.67 -2.35 5.15
CA ALA A 84 -1.05 -3.64 5.46
C ALA A 84 -2.08 -4.62 6.05
N LEU A 85 -2.94 -4.12 6.95
CA LEU A 85 -3.95 -4.93 7.62
C LEU A 85 -5.06 -5.38 6.65
N LYS A 86 -5.52 -4.48 5.77
CA LYS A 86 -6.49 -4.80 4.71
C LYS A 86 -5.95 -5.77 3.67
N ALA A 87 -4.67 -5.64 3.31
CA ALA A 87 -4.01 -6.58 2.43
C ALA A 87 -4.00 -7.98 3.05
N LEU A 88 -3.68 -8.09 4.35
CA LEU A 88 -3.72 -9.38 5.07
C LEU A 88 -5.12 -9.99 5.16
N SER A 89 -6.19 -9.18 5.21
CA SER A 89 -7.57 -9.67 5.29
C SER A 89 -8.16 -10.10 3.94
N GLY A 90 -7.38 -10.09 2.85
CA GLY A 90 -7.79 -10.59 1.54
C GLY A 90 -8.07 -9.53 0.47
N GLY A 91 -7.78 -8.25 0.73
CA GLY A 91 -8.05 -7.16 -0.22
C GLY A 91 -9.56 -6.99 -0.46
N GLY A 92 -10.22 -6.21 0.40
CA GLY A 92 -11.68 -6.00 0.35
C GLY A 92 -12.21 -5.47 -0.98
#